data_AF-I4ACZ9-F1
#
_entry.id   AF-I4ACZ9-F1
#
_cell.length_a   1.000
_cell.length_b   1.000
_cell.length_c   1.000
_cell.angle_alpha   90.00
_cell.angle_beta   90.00
_cell.angle_gamma   90.00
#
_symmetry.space_group_name_H-M   'P 1'
#
loop_
_entity.id
_entity.type
_entity.pdbx_description
1 polymer ?
#
loop_
_entity_poly.entity_id
_entity_poly.type
_entity_poly.pdbx_seq_one_letter_code
_entity_poly.pdbx_strand_id
1 'polypeptide(L)'
;MPDIKQLNENLKQQASLYKELKHYAQMKQQALLKNDLHEIEATTIQEEQLLLEASRLEKERLLWAEQIAQHLGKAPESITLKELAERFPELTDVKTELENVVMNLKEVNELNNQLLKQAMKVIDLTLSVITAQPSGSTYNRPGGKESEAKTVHFLDRNI
;
A
#
# COMPACT_ATOMS: atom_id res chain seq x y z
N MET A 1 0.36 34.94 -14.83
CA MET A 1 1.63 34.49 -14.25
C MET A 1 1.96 33.13 -14.86
N PRO A 2 3.05 32.98 -15.62
CA PRO A 2 3.34 31.74 -16.36
C PRO A 2 3.51 30.53 -15.44
N ASP A 3 4.10 30.71 -14.26
CA ASP A 3 4.39 29.63 -13.31
C ASP A 3 3.10 28.98 -12.75
N ILE A 4 2.01 29.76 -12.59
CA ILE A 4 0.71 29.21 -12.15
C ILE A 4 0.13 28.28 -13.21
N LYS A 5 0.28 28.60 -14.49
CA LYS A 5 -0.18 27.72 -15.57
C LYS A 5 0.64 26.43 -15.60
N GLN A 6 1.95 26.52 -15.44
CA GLN A 6 2.82 25.34 -15.40
C GLN A 6 2.54 24.46 -14.16
N LEU A 7 2.32 25.07 -13.00
CA LEU A 7 1.88 24.37 -11.81
C LEU A 7 0.53 23.66 -12.05
N ASN A 8 -0.44 24.33 -12.67
CA ASN A 8 -1.75 23.74 -12.95
C ASN A 8 -1.62 22.48 -13.84
N GLU A 9 -0.85 22.57 -14.92
CA GLU A 9 -0.64 21.42 -15.81
C GLU A 9 0.11 20.28 -15.12
N ASN A 10 1.14 20.57 -14.31
CA ASN A 10 1.81 19.57 -13.50
C ASN A 10 0.86 18.90 -12.50
N LEU A 11 0.01 19.66 -11.80
CA LEU A 11 -0.99 19.13 -10.87
C LEU A 11 -2.03 18.24 -11.58
N LYS A 12 -2.44 18.58 -12.81
CA LYS A 12 -3.36 17.75 -13.61
C LYS A 12 -2.72 16.43 -14.00
N GLN A 13 -1.43 16.46 -14.37
CA GLN A 13 -0.68 15.24 -14.65
C GLN A 13 -0.58 14.36 -13.40
N GLN A 14 -0.30 14.93 -12.23
CA GLN A 14 -0.33 14.21 -10.96
C GLN A 14 -1.71 13.61 -10.67
N ALA A 15 -2.79 14.37 -10.88
CA ALA A 15 -4.16 13.89 -10.68
C ALA A 15 -4.49 12.69 -11.58
N SER A 16 -4.12 12.76 -12.86
CA SER A 16 -4.27 11.65 -13.80
C SER A 16 -3.47 10.42 -13.36
N LEU A 17 -2.22 10.61 -12.94
CA LEU A 17 -1.37 9.53 -12.45
C LEU A 17 -1.94 8.88 -11.18
N TYR A 18 -2.45 9.66 -10.23
CA TYR A 18 -3.08 9.12 -9.03
C TYR A 18 -4.38 8.38 -9.33
N LYS A 19 -5.11 8.76 -10.37
CA LYS A 19 -6.29 8.00 -10.83
C LYS A 19 -5.88 6.64 -11.39
N GLU A 20 -4.77 6.58 -12.11
CA GLU A 20 -4.21 5.34 -12.62
C GLU A 20 -3.69 4.44 -11.49
N LEU A 21 -2.94 5.01 -10.54
CA LEU A 21 -2.54 4.29 -9.32
C LEU A 21 -3.74 3.74 -8.56
N LYS A 22 -4.83 4.52 -8.43
CA LYS A 22 -6.07 4.05 -7.81
C LYS A 22 -6.65 2.87 -8.58
N HIS A 23 -6.64 2.90 -9.91
CA HIS A 23 -7.13 1.80 -10.72
C HIS A 23 -6.35 0.50 -10.46
N TYR A 24 -5.02 0.56 -10.48
CA TYR A 24 -4.19 -0.60 -10.16
C TYR A 24 -4.36 -1.08 -8.72
N ALA A 25 -4.47 -0.16 -7.74
CA ALA A 25 -4.75 -0.51 -6.36
C ALA A 25 -6.09 -1.25 -6.21
N GLN A 26 -7.11 -0.88 -6.98
CA GLN A 26 -8.41 -1.58 -7.01
C GLN A 26 -8.30 -2.95 -7.69
N MET A 27 -7.52 -3.08 -8.76
CA MET A 27 -7.25 -4.38 -9.38
C MET A 27 -6.52 -5.31 -8.41
N LYS A 28 -5.50 -4.80 -7.72
CA LYS A 28 -4.77 -5.50 -6.66
C LYS A 28 -5.69 -5.95 -5.53
N GLN A 29 -6.67 -5.11 -5.14
CA GLN A 29 -7.70 -5.49 -4.17
C GLN A 29 -8.47 -6.74 -4.64
N GLN A 30 -8.90 -6.77 -5.90
CA GLN A 30 -9.61 -7.91 -6.47
C GLN A 30 -8.73 -9.17 -6.54
N ALA A 31 -7.46 -9.01 -6.90
CA ALA A 31 -6.49 -10.12 -6.94
C ALA A 31 -6.23 -10.68 -5.53
N LEU A 32 -6.09 -9.83 -4.51
CA LEU A 32 -5.97 -10.23 -3.10
C LEU A 32 -7.16 -11.06 -2.63
N LEU A 33 -8.39 -10.62 -2.94
CA LEU A 33 -9.60 -11.38 -2.59
C LEU A 33 -9.67 -12.75 -3.26
N LYS A 34 -9.06 -12.90 -4.44
CA LYS A 34 -9.00 -14.15 -5.21
C LYS A 34 -7.77 -15.00 -4.88
N ASN A 35 -6.83 -14.50 -4.06
CA ASN A 35 -5.50 -15.08 -3.85
C ASN A 35 -4.72 -15.32 -5.16
N ASP A 36 -4.89 -14.43 -6.14
CA ASP A 36 -4.18 -14.51 -7.42
C ASP A 36 -2.81 -13.84 -7.31
N LEU A 37 -1.79 -14.63 -6.98
CA LEU A 37 -0.42 -14.13 -6.78
C LEU A 37 0.18 -13.49 -8.03
N HIS A 38 -0.13 -14.03 -9.21
CA HIS A 38 0.39 -13.49 -10.47
C HIS A 38 -0.17 -12.09 -10.73
N GLU A 39 -1.48 -11.90 -10.55
CA GLU A 39 -2.09 -10.59 -10.73
C GLU A 39 -1.68 -9.59 -9.63
N ILE A 40 -1.45 -10.05 -8.39
CA ILE A 40 -0.88 -9.22 -7.32
C ILE A 40 0.52 -8.71 -7.71
N GLU A 41 1.37 -9.58 -8.27
CA GLU A 41 2.71 -9.21 -8.72
C GLU A 41 2.64 -8.23 -9.91
N ALA A 42 1.85 -8.55 -10.94
CA ALA A 42 1.69 -7.73 -12.13
C ALA A 42 1.20 -6.31 -11.79
N THR A 43 0.15 -6.19 -10.95
CA THR A 43 -0.37 -4.89 -10.51
C THR A 43 0.65 -4.11 -9.67
N THR A 44 1.43 -4.79 -8.82
CA THR A 44 2.49 -4.15 -8.02
C THR A 44 3.59 -3.56 -8.90
N ILE A 45 4.01 -4.25 -9.96
CA ILE A 45 5.00 -3.72 -10.91
C ILE A 45 4.49 -2.45 -11.60
N GLN A 46 3.19 -2.41 -11.97
CA GLN A 46 2.60 -1.21 -12.56
C GLN A 46 2.53 -0.05 -11.56
N GLU A 47 2.17 -0.32 -10.30
CA GLU A 47 2.19 0.68 -9.22
C GLU A 47 3.59 1.28 -9.03
N GLU A 48 4.65 0.45 -9.03
CA GLU A 48 6.03 0.90 -8.89
C GLU A 48 6.47 1.82 -10.03
N GLN A 49 6.12 1.49 -11.27
CA GLN A 49 6.42 2.34 -12.44
C GLN A 49 5.74 3.71 -12.34
N LEU A 50 4.47 3.74 -11.92
CA LEU A 50 3.74 4.99 -11.73
C LEU A 50 4.30 5.81 -10.56
N LEU A 51 4.78 5.18 -9.49
CA LEU A 51 5.41 5.89 -8.36
C LEU A 51 6.73 6.58 -8.74
N LEU A 52 7.48 6.01 -9.69
CA LEU A 52 8.67 6.68 -10.24
C LEU A 52 8.29 7.98 -10.96
N GLU A 53 7.23 7.95 -11.77
CA GLU A 53 6.75 9.13 -12.47
C GLU A 53 6.10 10.15 -11.52
N ALA A 54 5.37 9.69 -10.49
CA ALA A 54 4.86 10.54 -9.42
C ALA A 54 6.00 11.32 -8.74
N SER A 55 7.12 10.64 -8.47
CA SER A 55 8.31 11.23 -7.86
C SER A 55 8.96 12.30 -8.75
N ARG A 56 8.91 12.11 -10.07
CA ARG A 56 9.40 13.11 -11.05
C ARG A 56 8.50 14.35 -11.05
N LEU A 57 7.18 14.16 -11.17
CA LEU A 57 6.22 15.25 -11.15
C LEU A 57 6.23 16.03 -9.85
N GLU A 58 6.45 15.36 -8.72
CA GLU A 58 6.55 16.01 -7.41
C GLU A 58 7.76 16.94 -7.31
N LYS A 59 8.91 16.54 -7.85
CA LYS A 59 10.09 17.42 -7.91
C LYS A 59 9.78 18.67 -8.72
N GLU A 60 9.11 18.54 -9.86
CA GLU A 60 8.69 19.69 -10.67
C GLU A 60 7.69 20.58 -9.94
N ARG A 61 6.71 19.99 -9.25
CA ARG A 61 5.73 20.72 -8.44
C ARG A 61 6.41 21.61 -7.39
N LEU A 62 7.43 21.07 -6.72
CA LEU A 62 8.20 21.81 -5.71
C LEU A 62 8.98 22.98 -6.32
N LEU A 63 9.56 22.80 -7.52
CA LEU A 63 10.24 23.89 -8.24
C LEU A 63 9.26 25.03 -8.59
N TRP A 64 8.06 24.69 -9.08
CA TRP A 64 7.03 25.71 -9.35
C TRP A 64 6.56 26.40 -8.07
N ALA A 65 6.37 25.65 -6.99
CA ALA A 65 5.99 26.23 -5.69
C ALA A 65 7.04 27.21 -5.16
N GLU A 66 8.33 26.90 -5.31
CA GLU A 66 9.43 27.79 -4.93
C GLU A 66 9.42 29.09 -5.74
N GLN A 67 9.29 29.01 -7.06
CA GLN A 67 9.22 30.19 -7.93
C GLN A 67 8.02 31.08 -7.61
N ILE A 68 6.85 30.46 -7.40
CA ILE A 68 5.64 31.17 -7.00
C ILE A 68 5.84 31.84 -5.63
N ALA A 69 6.50 31.18 -4.69
CA ALA A 69 6.79 31.76 -3.38
C ALA A 69 7.67 32.99 -3.44
N GLN A 70 8.74 32.94 -4.25
CA GLN A 70 9.60 34.09 -4.51
C GLN A 70 8.81 35.27 -5.09
N HIS A 71 7.98 35.01 -6.10
CA HIS A 71 7.13 36.04 -6.71
C HIS A 71 6.08 36.63 -5.75
N LEU A 72 5.63 35.85 -4.77
CA LEU A 72 4.67 36.29 -3.76
C LEU A 72 5.33 36.88 -2.51
N GLY A 73 6.68 36.92 -2.45
CA GLY A 73 7.43 37.39 -1.28
C GLY A 73 7.21 36.54 -0.03
N LYS A 74 6.91 35.24 -0.21
CA LYS A 74 6.64 34.27 0.85
C LYS A 74 7.77 33.24 0.93
N ALA A 75 7.92 32.60 2.09
CA ALA A 75 8.75 31.40 2.21
C ALA A 75 8.08 30.23 1.45
N PRO A 76 8.82 29.41 0.69
CA PRO A 76 8.28 28.28 -0.06
C PRO A 76 7.42 27.33 0.79
N GLU A 77 7.82 27.09 2.04
CA GLU A 77 7.15 26.18 2.98
C GLU A 77 5.81 26.74 3.49
N SER A 78 5.59 28.05 3.32
CA SER A 78 4.38 28.72 3.78
C SER A 78 3.27 28.76 2.74
N ILE A 79 3.53 28.30 1.50
CA ILE A 79 2.54 28.30 0.44
C ILE A 79 1.80 26.97 0.39
N THR A 80 0.47 27.03 0.47
CA THR A 80 -0.40 25.86 0.31
C THR A 80 -1.18 25.93 -1.00
N LEU A 81 -1.50 24.77 -1.56
CA LEU A 81 -2.38 24.70 -2.74
C LEU A 81 -3.75 25.32 -2.48
N LYS A 82 -4.23 25.27 -1.23
CA LYS A 82 -5.47 25.94 -0.81
C LYS A 82 -5.36 27.46 -0.98
N GLU A 83 -4.31 28.08 -0.43
CA GLU A 83 -4.08 29.52 -0.57
C GLU A 83 -3.89 29.93 -2.04
N LEU A 84 -3.18 29.12 -2.82
CA LEU A 84 -3.00 29.39 -4.25
C LEU A 84 -4.32 29.31 -5.00
N ALA A 85 -5.19 28.34 -4.71
CA ALA A 85 -6.50 28.22 -5.35
C ALA A 85 -7.48 29.34 -4.95
N GLU A 86 -7.34 29.93 -3.76
CA GLU A 86 -8.11 31.11 -3.35
C GLU A 86 -7.71 32.36 -4.15
N ARG A 87 -6.42 32.47 -4.51
CA ARG A 87 -5.89 33.60 -5.30
C ARG A 87 -5.98 33.39 -6.81
N PHE A 88 -5.88 32.15 -7.26
CA PHE A 88 -5.83 31.74 -8.66
C PHE A 88 -6.92 30.68 -8.91
N PRO A 89 -8.14 31.10 -9.28
CA PRO A 89 -9.28 30.19 -9.45
C PRO A 89 -9.07 29.06 -10.48
N GLU A 90 -8.12 29.22 -11.40
CA GLU A 90 -7.73 28.17 -12.37
C GLU A 90 -7.14 26.91 -11.72
N LEU A 91 -6.75 26.98 -10.43
CA LEU A 91 -6.26 25.84 -9.65
C LEU A 91 -7.37 25.15 -8.84
N THR A 92 -8.58 25.70 -8.78
CA THR A 92 -9.66 25.17 -7.93
C THR A 92 -10.06 23.77 -8.36
N ASP A 93 -10.27 23.55 -9.66
CA ASP A 93 -10.73 22.26 -10.19
C ASP A 93 -9.70 21.15 -9.91
N VAL A 94 -8.42 21.40 -10.25
CA VAL A 94 -7.35 20.40 -10.06
C VAL A 94 -7.10 20.13 -8.58
N LYS A 95 -7.25 21.13 -7.70
CA LYS A 95 -7.16 20.94 -6.25
C LYS A 95 -8.23 19.96 -5.77
N THR A 96 -9.49 20.19 -6.12
CA THR A 96 -10.60 19.31 -5.72
C THR A 96 -10.43 17.91 -6.30
N GLU A 97 -9.97 17.80 -7.54
CA GLU A 97 -9.67 16.51 -8.16
C GLU A 97 -8.58 15.74 -7.40
N LEU A 98 -7.48 16.42 -7.05
CA LEU A 98 -6.39 15.86 -6.26
C LEU A 98 -6.84 15.41 -4.87
N GLU A 99 -7.58 16.25 -4.15
CA GLU A 99 -8.12 15.91 -2.83
C GLU A 99 -8.97 14.62 -2.90
N ASN A 100 -9.85 14.53 -3.90
CA ASN A 100 -10.70 13.37 -4.10
C ASN A 100 -9.91 12.11 -4.46
N VAL A 101 -8.98 12.18 -5.41
CA VAL A 101 -8.25 10.98 -5.85
C VAL A 101 -7.30 10.47 -4.76
N VAL A 102 -6.61 11.36 -4.04
CA VAL A 102 -5.69 10.99 -2.97
C VAL A 102 -6.45 10.35 -1.80
N MET A 103 -7.60 10.90 -1.42
CA MET A 103 -8.46 10.30 -0.38
C MET A 103 -8.89 8.89 -0.76
N ASN A 104 -9.44 8.71 -1.96
CA ASN A 104 -9.89 7.40 -2.43
C ASN A 104 -8.74 6.39 -2.58
N LEU A 105 -7.57 6.82 -3.08
CA LEU A 105 -6.40 5.97 -3.20
C LEU A 105 -5.92 5.50 -1.82
N LYS A 106 -5.92 6.39 -0.82
CA LYS A 106 -5.57 6.05 0.55
C LYS A 106 -6.53 5.00 1.13
N GLU A 107 -7.83 5.13 0.91
CA GLU A 107 -8.82 4.15 1.38
C GLU A 107 -8.59 2.76 0.78
N VAL A 108 -8.39 2.68 -0.55
CA VAL A 108 -8.14 1.39 -1.23
C VAL A 108 -6.83 0.75 -0.73
N ASN A 109 -5.77 1.54 -0.57
CA ASN A 109 -4.50 1.04 -0.05
C ASN A 109 -4.60 0.55 1.39
N GLU A 110 -5.36 1.23 2.25
CA GLU A 110 -5.59 0.78 3.63
C GLU A 110 -6.36 -0.56 3.65
N LEU A 111 -7.37 -0.72 2.79
CA LEU A 111 -8.09 -1.99 2.64
C LEU A 111 -7.17 -3.11 2.14
N ASN A 112 -6.32 -2.84 1.14
CA ASN A 112 -5.35 -3.81 0.64
C ASN A 112 -4.36 -4.25 1.73
N ASN A 113 -3.87 -3.30 2.54
CA ASN A 113 -3.01 -3.59 3.68
C ASN A 113 -3.71 -4.46 4.74
N GLN A 114 -5.01 -4.24 4.99
CA GLN A 114 -5.78 -5.08 5.90
C GLN A 114 -5.94 -6.51 5.37
N LEU A 115 -6.24 -6.68 4.07
CA LEU A 115 -6.35 -7.99 3.43
C LEU A 115 -5.02 -8.76 3.52
N LEU A 116 -3.90 -8.11 3.22
CA LEU A 116 -2.56 -8.70 3.35
C LEU A 116 -2.26 -9.13 4.78
N LYS A 117 -2.55 -8.28 5.78
CA LYS A 117 -2.36 -8.62 7.20
C LYS A 117 -3.21 -9.83 7.63
N GLN A 118 -4.44 -9.92 7.14
CA GLN A 118 -5.31 -11.07 7.41
C GLN A 118 -4.74 -12.36 6.81
N ALA A 119 -4.24 -12.32 5.57
CA ALA A 119 -3.59 -13.45 4.93
C ALA A 119 -2.36 -13.93 5.73
N MET A 120 -1.52 -13.01 6.20
CA MET A 120 -0.36 -13.34 7.04
C MET A 120 -0.77 -14.00 8.36
N LYS A 121 -1.82 -13.49 9.03
CA LYS A 121 -2.33 -14.09 10.26
C LYS A 121 -2.78 -15.54 10.07
N VAL A 122 -3.39 -15.87 8.92
CA VAL A 122 -3.79 -17.24 8.59
C VAL A 122 -2.57 -18.14 8.42
N ILE A 123 -1.52 -17.66 7.76
CA ILE A 123 -0.25 -18.38 7.63
C ILE A 123 0.37 -18.63 9.01
N ASP A 124 0.45 -17.62 9.87
CA ASP A 124 1.01 -17.74 11.22
C ASP A 124 0.26 -18.77 12.07
N LEU A 125 -1.07 -18.76 12.02
CA LEU A 125 -1.92 -19.77 12.67
C LEU A 125 -1.66 -21.17 12.14
N THR A 126 -1.56 -21.31 10.81
CA THR A 126 -1.32 -22.61 10.16
C THR A 126 0.04 -23.17 10.55
N LEU A 127 1.09 -22.35 10.54
CA LEU A 127 2.42 -22.72 11.01
C LEU A 127 2.42 -23.09 12.49
N SER A 128 1.74 -22.32 13.34
CA SER A 128 1.63 -22.61 14.77
C SER A 128 1.00 -23.98 15.02
N VAL A 129 -0.05 -24.34 14.26
CA VAL A 129 -0.69 -25.66 14.36
C VAL A 129 0.21 -26.79 13.86
N ILE A 130 0.90 -26.61 12.73
CA ILE A 130 1.78 -27.65 12.17
C ILE A 130 3.01 -27.89 13.04
N THR A 131 3.56 -26.82 13.64
CA THR A 131 4.75 -26.87 14.49
C THR A 131 4.44 -27.19 15.94
N ALA A 132 3.17 -27.15 16.36
CA ALA A 132 2.75 -27.60 17.67
C ALA A 132 3.03 -29.10 17.78
N GLN A 133 4.14 -29.45 18.42
CA GLN A 133 4.38 -30.83 18.81
C GLN A 133 3.21 -31.29 19.69
N PRO A 134 2.70 -32.53 19.54
CA PRO A 134 1.80 -33.09 20.53
C PRO A 134 2.59 -33.15 21.84
N SER A 135 2.38 -32.17 22.71
CA SER A 135 2.84 -32.23 24.09
C SER A 135 2.20 -33.50 24.66
N GLY A 136 3.05 -34.47 24.99
CA GLY A 136 2.63 -35.79 25.41
C GLY A 136 1.51 -35.70 26.43
N SER A 137 0.34 -36.24 26.06
CA SER A 137 -0.67 -36.60 27.04
C SER A 137 -0.16 -37.85 27.76
N THR A 138 0.85 -37.67 28.62
CA THR A 138 1.15 -38.60 29.70
C THR A 138 0.00 -38.48 30.68
N TYR A 139 -1.03 -39.31 30.46
CA TYR A 139 -1.91 -39.77 31.51
C TYR A 139 -1.02 -40.44 32.57
N ASN A 140 -0.54 -39.66 33.55
CA ASN A 140 0.10 -40.18 34.74
C ASN A 140 -0.99 -40.87 35.57
N ARG A 141 -1.23 -42.14 35.26
CA ARG A 141 -1.92 -43.08 36.13
C ARG A 141 -0.94 -43.38 37.29
N PRO A 142 -1.29 -43.08 38.55
CA PRO A 142 -0.38 -43.39 39.65
C PRO A 142 -0.39 -44.91 39.88
N GLY A 143 0.75 -45.55 39.61
CA GLY A 143 0.96 -46.97 39.86
C GLY A 143 0.87 -47.83 38.60
N GLY A 144 2.00 -48.05 37.95
CA GLY A 144 2.11 -49.01 36.84
C GLY A 144 3.52 -49.03 36.32
N LYS A 145 4.16 -50.19 36.39
CA LYS A 145 5.58 -50.44 36.11
C LYS A 145 5.98 -50.06 34.68
N GLU A 146 7.27 -49.77 34.55
CA GLU A 146 8.01 -49.54 33.30
C GLU A 146 7.57 -50.47 32.15
N SER A 147 7.34 -49.88 30.97
CA SER A 147 7.43 -50.58 29.70
C SER A 147 7.76 -49.59 28.58
N GLU A 148 9.00 -49.72 28.13
CA GLU A 148 9.54 -49.48 26.79
C GLU A 148 8.89 -48.41 25.91
N ALA A 149 9.68 -47.36 25.68
CA ALA A 149 9.44 -46.33 24.69
C ALA A 149 9.26 -46.94 23.29
N LYS A 150 8.02 -46.99 22.81
CA LYS A 150 7.74 -47.10 21.37
C LYS A 150 7.88 -45.72 20.74
N THR A 151 9.06 -45.44 20.20
CA THR A 151 9.30 -44.34 19.27
C THR A 151 8.37 -44.52 18.07
N VAL A 152 7.34 -43.68 17.95
CA VAL A 152 6.47 -43.68 16.77
C VAL A 152 7.17 -42.84 15.70
N HIS A 153 7.91 -43.49 14.81
CA HIS A 153 8.45 -42.86 13.59
C HIS A 153 7.28 -42.49 12.68
N PHE A 154 6.92 -41.21 12.61
CA PHE A 154 5.83 -40.73 11.77
C PHE A 154 6.24 -40.50 10.30
N LEU A 155 7.54 -40.42 10.01
CA LEU A 155 8.03 -40.22 8.65
C LEU A 155 9.11 -41.25 8.35
N ASP A 156 8.67 -42.38 7.83
CA ASP A 156 9.51 -43.26 7.02
C ASP A 156 8.66 -43.87 5.90
N ARG A 157 8.70 -43.21 4.73
CA ARG A 157 8.59 -43.89 3.44
C ARG A 157 9.01 -42.94 2.32
N ASN A 158 10.21 -43.19 1.81
CA ASN A 158 10.52 -42.95 0.41
C ASN A 158 9.44 -43.57 -0.48
N ILE A 159 8.82 -42.74 -1.32
CA ILE A 159 8.44 -43.08 -2.70
C ILE A 159 8.83 -41.88 -3.56
#